data_AF-A0A8J3J424-F1
#
_entry.id   AF-A0A8J3J424-F1
#
_cell.length_a   1.000
_cell.length_b   1.000
_cell.length_c   1.000
_cell.angle_alpha   90.00
_cell.angle_beta   90.00
_cell.angle_gamma   90.00
#
_symmetry.space_group_name_H-M   'P 1'
#
loop_
_entity.id
_entity.type
_entity.pdbx_description
1 polymer ?
#
loop_
_entity_poly.entity_id
_entity_poly.type
_entity_poly.pdbx_seq_one_letter_code
_entity_poly.pdbx_strand_id
1 'polypeptide(L)' 'MDPAGMADAVLDAQRTTAALARDLARRGREPQVTWARQGHLAELDRRIAWTAAHRHLAG' A
#
# COMPACT_ATOMS: atom_id res chain seq x y z
N MET A 1 16.48 -2.69 14.62
CA MET A 1 15.05 -2.54 14.31
C MET A 1 14.40 -3.81 14.82
N ASP A 2 13.52 -3.69 15.82
CA ASP A 2 12.71 -4.84 16.21
C ASP A 2 11.66 -5.13 15.12
N PRO A 3 11.07 -6.33 15.11
CA PRO A 3 10.17 -6.68 14.04
C PRO A 3 8.88 -5.85 13.98
N ALA A 4 8.38 -5.35 15.12
CA ALA A 4 7.24 -4.44 15.13
C ALA A 4 7.58 -3.12 14.41
N GLY A 5 8.79 -2.60 14.62
CA GLY A 5 9.33 -1.45 13.89
C GLY A 5 9.51 -1.72 12.39
N MET A 6 9.81 -2.97 11.99
CA MET A 6 9.83 -3.36 10.57
C MET A 6 8.42 -3.35 9.96
N ALA A 7 7.42 -3.86 10.68
CA ALA A 7 6.03 -3.84 10.22
C ALA A 7 5.50 -2.40 10.06
N ASP A 8 5.83 -1.51 10.99
CA ASP A 8 5.46 -0.10 10.92
C ASP A 8 6.13 0.60 9.71
N ALA A 9 7.43 0.33 9.46
CA ALA A 9 8.13 0.86 8.29
C ALA A 9 7.55 0.35 6.96
N VAL A 10 7.18 -0.93 6.88
CA VAL A 10 6.51 -1.51 5.71
C VAL A 10 5.13 -0.87 5.50
N LEU A 11 4.37 -0.67 6.58
CA LEU A 11 3.05 -0.05 6.51
C LEU A 11 3.12 1.38 5.95
N ASP A 12 4.10 2.17 6.40
CA ASP A 12 4.30 3.54 5.90
C ASP A 12 4.75 3.57 4.43
N ALA A 13 5.62 2.65 4.03
CA ALA A 13 6.02 2.49 2.63
C ALA A 13 4.82 2.09 1.74
N GLN A 14 3.97 1.17 2.20
CA GLN A 14 2.77 0.74 1.48
C GLN A 14 1.77 1.88 1.32
N ARG A 15 1.51 2.65 2.39
CA ARG A 15 0.63 3.83 2.36
C ARG A 15 1.12 4.89 1.38
N THR A 16 2.40 5.21 1.43
CA THR A 16 3.03 6.21 0.55
C THR A 16 2.92 5.78 -0.92
N THR A 17 3.24 4.52 -1.21
CA THR A 17 3.17 3.97 -2.58
C THR A 17 1.73 3.96 -3.10
N ALA A 18 0.76 3.55 -2.28
CA ALA A 18 -0.64 3.54 -2.67
C ALA A 18 -1.18 4.96 -2.91
N ALA A 19 -0.78 5.94 -2.09
CA ALA A 19 -1.16 7.34 -2.28
C ALA A 19 -0.61 7.91 -3.59
N LEU A 20 0.66 7.65 -3.90
CA LEU A 20 1.29 8.06 -5.16
C LEU A 20 0.62 7.40 -6.37
N ALA A 21 0.35 6.09 -6.28
CA ALA A 21 -0.29 5.36 -7.37
C ALA A 21 -1.70 5.90 -7.68
N ARG A 22 -2.48 6.26 -6.64
CA ARG A 22 -3.78 6.93 -6.81
C ARG A 22 -3.65 8.30 -7.45
N ASP A 23 -2.65 9.08 -7.04
CA ASP A 23 -2.44 10.41 -7.61
C ASP A 23 -2.12 10.34 -9.10
N LEU A 24 -1.20 9.45 -9.48
CA LEU A 24 -0.84 9.21 -10.87
C LEU A 24 -2.04 8.72 -11.69
N ALA A 25 -2.86 7.81 -11.15
CA ALA A 25 -4.08 7.35 -11.80
C ALA A 25 -5.09 8.51 -12.02
N ARG A 26 -5.34 9.34 -10.99
CA ARG A 26 -6.21 10.53 -11.12
C ARG A 26 -5.72 11.51 -12.17
N ARG A 27 -4.40 11.62 -12.35
CA ARG A 27 -3.75 12.46 -13.36
C ARG A 27 -3.67 11.82 -14.75
N GLY A 28 -4.30 10.66 -14.95
CA GLY A 28 -4.32 9.99 -16.25
C GLY A 28 -2.97 9.34 -16.62
N ARG A 29 -2.09 9.06 -15.66
CA ARG A 29 -0.76 8.50 -15.92
C ARG A 29 -0.80 6.97 -15.94
N GLU A 30 -0.19 6.41 -16.99
CA GLU A 30 0.04 4.97 -17.11
C GLU A 30 1.35 4.58 -16.41
N PRO A 31 1.43 3.36 -15.84
CA PRO A 31 0.40 2.30 -15.86
C PRO A 31 -0.68 2.44 -14.78
N GLN A 32 -0.69 3.51 -13.97
CA GLN A 32 -1.54 3.61 -12.78
C GLN A 32 -3.04 3.73 -13.11
N VAL A 33 -3.41 4.32 -14.26
CA VAL A 33 -4.78 4.28 -14.78
C VAL A 33 -5.21 2.84 -15.06
N THR A 34 -4.39 2.08 -15.80
CA THR A 34 -4.65 0.66 -16.06
C THR A 34 -4.75 -0.13 -14.75
N TRP A 35 -3.86 0.14 -13.78
CA TRP A 35 -3.89 -0.52 -12.49
C TRP A 35 -5.14 -0.23 -11.67
N ALA A 36 -5.62 1.01 -11.68
CA ALA A 36 -6.87 1.39 -11.05
C ALA A 36 -8.05 0.62 -11.67
N ARG A 37 -8.10 0.56 -13.01
CA ARG A 37 -9.14 -0.18 -13.75
C ARG A 37 -9.11 -1.68 -13.48
N GLN A 38 -7.92 -2.25 -13.29
CA GLN A 38 -7.74 -3.68 -13.00
C GLN A 38 -7.91 -4.03 -11.50
N GLY A 39 -8.18 -3.05 -10.64
CA GLY A 39 -8.39 -3.27 -9.20
C GLY A 39 -7.11 -3.45 -8.38
N HIS A 40 -5.93 -3.21 -8.94
CA HIS A 40 -4.66 -3.33 -8.20
C HIS A 40 -4.57 -2.35 -7.02
N LEU A 41 -5.20 -1.17 -7.13
CA LEU A 41 -5.24 -0.20 -6.03
C LEU A 41 -6.09 -0.69 -4.85
N ALA A 42 -7.17 -1.45 -5.12
CA ALA A 42 -7.97 -2.08 -4.07
C ALA A 42 -7.19 -3.22 -3.41
N GLU A 43 -6.36 -3.94 -4.16
CA GLU A 43 -5.44 -4.94 -3.60
C GLU A 43 -4.38 -4.30 -2.67
N LEU A 44 -3.84 -3.13 -3.03
CA LEU A 44 -2.95 -2.39 -2.14
C LEU A 44 -3.64 -2.01 -0.82
N ASP A 45 -4.92 -1.62 -0.86
CA ASP A 45 -5.70 -1.34 0.35
C ASP A 45 -5.87 -2.57 1.23
N ARG A 46 -6.15 -3.74 0.64
CA ARG A 46 -6.25 -5.00 1.39
C ARG A 46 -4.93 -5.35 2.09
N ARG A 47 -3.80 -5.13 1.41
CA ARG A 47 -2.47 -5.38 2.00
C ARG A 47 -2.17 -4.44 3.15
N ILE A 48 -2.46 -3.14 2.99
CA ILE A 48 -2.30 -2.15 4.06
C ILE A 48 -3.15 -2.53 5.29
N ALA A 49 -4.42 -2.88 5.07
CA ALA A 49 -5.32 -3.30 6.14
C ALA A 49 -4.82 -4.57 6.85
N TRP A 50 -4.34 -5.54 6.09
CA TRP A 50 -3.78 -6.76 6.63
C TRP A 50 -2.52 -6.47 7.46
N THR A 51 -1.56 -5.72 6.93
CA THR A 51 -0.33 -5.36 7.64
C THR A 51 -0.65 -4.62 8.94
N ALA A 52 -1.59 -3.66 8.90
CA ALA A 52 -2.00 -2.91 10.08
C ALA A 52 -2.62 -3.81 11.16
N ALA A 53 -3.50 -4.75 10.78
CA ALA A 53 -4.13 -5.69 11.70
C ALA A 53 -3.15 -6.72 12.28
N HIS A 54 -2.14 -7.11 11.50
CA HIS A 54 -1.19 -8.17 11.84
C HIS A 54 0.19 -7.64 12.23
N ARG A 55 0.33 -6.35 12.56
CA ARG A 55 1.62 -5.75 12.95
C ARG A 55 2.30 -6.49 14.11
N HIS A 56 1.50 -7.13 14.96
CA HIS A 56 1.94 -7.93 16.10
C HIS A 56 2.59 -9.26 15.71
N LEU A 57 2.31 -9.79 14.51
CA LEU A 57 2.92 -11.03 14.02
C LEU A 57 4.39 -10.87 13.67
N ALA A 58 4.84 -9.64 13.44
CA ALA A 58 6.25 -9.40 13.24
C ALA A 58 7.00 -9.56 14.56
N GLY A 59 6.45 -9.07 15.68
CA GLY A 59 7.09 -8.92 17.00
C GLY A 59 7.54 -10.20 17.69
#